data_AF-A0A024G5V4-F1
#
_entry.id   AF-A0A024G5V4-F1
#
_cell.length_a   1.000
_cell.length_b   1.000
_cell.length_c   1.000
_cell.angle_alpha   90.00
_cell.angle_beta   90.00
_cell.angle_gamma   90.00
#
_symmetry.space_group_name_H-M   'P 1'
#
loop_
_entity.id
_entity.type
_entity.pdbx_description
1 polymer ?
#
loop_
_entity_poly.entity_id
_entity_poly.type
_entity_poly.pdbx_seq_one_letter_code
_entity_poly.pdbx_strand_id
1 'polypeptide(L)'
;MIPRLSYLPAYIQGVISHFKHAIPSIHLGNPLKPNQVWFDHEGIPLKWHYPVGVLFDLFFTESNQQKPRCPWKLGVHFHSFPNRTVLPLENEKSIESHFMQSLKQSTFARLGSSKLIMRMSEAQQRQMWQSVVQRSGAKFNEAIKELYDTNTADSPIPVRLLFGNAPFVQLRVLPEEHGTLQKLLCWAWNGSSTDAGNVDNVMIHGVLVPTSLAVALVYRYFAYPDGFLYIVVGRLQEE
;
A
#
# COMPACT_ATOMS: atom_id res chain seq x y z
N MET A 1 17.98 1.38 3.53
CA MET A 1 16.96 1.67 2.49
C MET A 1 15.78 0.72 2.64
N ILE A 2 14.55 1.26 2.65
CA ILE A 2 13.30 0.50 2.82
C ILE A 2 12.62 0.36 1.44
N PRO A 3 12.15 -0.83 1.02
CA PRO A 3 11.47 -1.02 -0.27
C PRO A 3 10.06 -0.44 -0.26
N ARG A 4 9.65 0.19 -1.36
CA ARG A 4 8.29 0.69 -1.58
C ARG A 4 7.22 -0.40 -1.45
N LEU A 5 7.56 -1.62 -1.88
CA LEU A 5 6.64 -2.78 -1.92
C LEU A 5 6.48 -3.51 -0.58
N SER A 6 7.13 -3.04 0.48
CA SER A 6 7.09 -3.66 1.81
C SER A 6 6.26 -2.83 2.78
N TYR A 7 6.23 -3.24 4.05
CA TYR A 7 5.51 -2.57 5.14
C TYR A 7 6.49 -2.11 6.21
N LEU A 8 6.26 -0.95 6.82
CA LEU A 8 7.16 -0.40 7.86
C LEU A 8 7.42 -1.39 9.02
N PRO A 9 6.40 -2.10 9.55
CA PRO A 9 6.61 -3.04 10.64
C PRO A 9 7.58 -4.18 10.36
N ALA A 10 7.80 -4.53 9.10
CA ALA A 10 8.76 -5.58 8.73
C ALA A 10 10.21 -5.25 9.16
N TYR A 11 10.48 -3.99 9.51
CA TYR A 11 11.79 -3.48 9.92
C TYR A 11 11.87 -3.11 11.41
N ILE A 12 10.78 -3.28 12.19
CA ILE A 12 10.74 -2.87 13.61
C ILE A 12 11.84 -3.54 14.42
N GLN A 13 12.15 -4.82 14.19
CA GLN A 13 13.20 -5.51 14.96
C GLN A 13 14.58 -4.85 14.79
N GLY A 14 14.91 -4.41 13.57
CA GLY A 14 16.14 -3.66 13.31
C GLY A 14 16.13 -2.28 13.98
N VAL A 15 14.99 -1.60 13.95
CA VAL A 15 14.78 -0.29 14.60
C VAL A 15 14.95 -0.41 16.12
N ILE A 16 14.29 -1.38 16.76
CA ILE A 16 14.43 -1.65 18.19
C ILE A 16 15.89 -1.95 18.53
N SER A 17 16.55 -2.83 17.78
CA SER A 17 17.95 -3.19 18.03
C SER A 17 18.90 -1.98 17.98
N HIS A 18 18.63 -1.03 17.08
CA HIS A 18 19.40 0.20 16.96
C HIS A 18 19.14 1.17 18.12
N PHE A 19 17.88 1.40 18.49
CA PHE A 19 17.51 2.41 19.48
C PHE A 19 17.49 1.91 20.94
N LYS A 20 17.58 0.59 21.19
CA LYS A 20 17.47 0.01 22.55
C LYS A 20 18.40 0.62 23.59
N HIS A 21 19.55 1.15 23.19
CA HIS A 21 20.53 1.76 24.11
C HIS A 21 20.24 3.25 24.39
N ALA A 22 19.44 3.90 23.55
CA ALA A 22 19.10 5.31 23.65
C ALA A 22 17.73 5.56 24.32
N ILE A 23 16.89 4.53 24.43
CA ILE A 23 15.55 4.65 25.01
C ILE A 23 15.66 4.59 26.54
N PRO A 24 15.19 5.61 27.28
CA PRO A 24 15.19 5.58 28.74
C PRO A 24 14.32 4.45 29.28
N SER A 25 14.79 3.75 30.31
CA SER A 25 14.13 2.57 30.90
C SER A 25 12.68 2.82 31.36
N ILE A 26 12.31 4.08 31.62
CA ILE A 26 10.94 4.48 32.00
C ILE A 26 9.91 4.33 30.87
N HIS A 27 10.35 4.42 29.60
CA HIS A 27 9.49 4.24 28.43
C HIS A 27 9.50 2.80 27.91
N LEU A 28 10.43 1.99 28.40
CA LEU A 28 10.51 0.56 28.16
C LEU A 28 9.60 -0.17 29.16
N GLY A 29 8.38 -0.51 28.75
CA GLY A 29 7.71 -1.66 29.38
C GLY A 29 8.65 -2.85 29.19
N ASN A 30 9.22 -3.40 30.25
CA ASN A 30 10.26 -4.41 30.11
C ASN A 30 9.62 -5.78 29.83
N PRO A 31 9.87 -6.47 28.69
CA PRO A 31 10.66 -6.08 27.51
C PRO A 31 9.86 -5.28 26.46
N LEU A 32 10.57 -4.43 25.69
CA LEU A 32 9.96 -3.55 24.69
C LEU A 32 9.18 -4.38 23.66
N LYS A 33 7.87 -4.19 23.61
CA LYS A 33 7.03 -4.99 22.74
C LYS A 33 6.98 -4.36 21.34
N PRO A 34 7.17 -5.13 20.25
CA PRO A 34 7.06 -4.61 18.89
C PRO A 34 5.73 -3.90 18.60
N ASN A 35 4.66 -4.27 19.32
CA ASN A 35 3.34 -3.68 19.18
C ASN A 35 3.19 -2.25 19.75
N GLN A 36 4.18 -1.75 20.47
CA GLN A 36 4.20 -0.38 20.99
C GLN A 36 4.96 0.58 20.06
N VAL A 37 5.68 0.06 19.08
CA VAL A 37 6.46 0.87 18.14
C VAL A 37 5.56 1.38 17.03
N TRP A 38 5.59 2.70 16.80
CA TRP A 38 4.88 3.34 15.70
C TRP A 38 5.73 4.41 15.05
N PHE A 39 5.34 4.80 13.84
CA PHE A 39 6.07 5.75 13.00
C PHE A 39 5.19 6.95 12.69
N ASP A 40 5.79 8.12 12.58
CA ASP A 40 5.14 9.34 12.10
C ASP A 40 5.97 10.02 11.01
N HIS A 41 5.32 10.89 10.26
CA HIS A 41 5.97 11.87 9.41
C HIS A 41 5.34 13.23 9.68
N GLU A 42 6.17 14.20 10.08
CA GLU A 42 5.73 15.57 10.38
C GLU A 42 4.55 15.64 11.37
N GLY A 43 4.55 14.76 12.39
CA GLY A 43 3.53 14.69 13.42
C GLY A 43 2.30 13.83 13.05
N ILE A 44 2.23 13.30 11.83
CA ILE A 44 1.11 12.49 11.35
C ILE A 44 1.44 11.00 11.50
N PRO A 45 0.68 10.23 12.33
CA PRO A 45 0.91 8.79 12.49
C PRO A 45 0.73 8.01 11.19
N LEU A 46 1.68 7.13 10.89
CA LEU A 46 1.69 6.31 9.68
C LEU A 46 0.87 5.03 9.83
N LYS A 47 -0.08 4.85 8.91
CA LYS A 47 -0.94 3.67 8.81
C LYS A 47 -0.14 2.49 8.26
N TRP A 48 0.40 1.65 9.15
CA TRP A 48 1.32 0.57 8.78
C TRP A 48 0.78 -0.46 7.79
N HIS A 49 -0.55 -0.59 7.70
CA HIS A 49 -1.23 -1.52 6.81
C HIS A 49 -1.20 -1.08 5.33
N TYR A 50 -0.67 0.11 5.04
CA TYR A 50 -0.33 0.52 3.69
C TYR A 50 1.13 0.20 3.36
N PRO A 51 1.43 -0.21 2.10
CA PRO A 51 2.80 -0.33 1.65
C PRO A 51 3.57 0.98 1.83
N VAL A 52 4.87 0.87 2.09
CA VAL A 52 5.78 2.01 2.30
C VAL A 52 5.73 3.02 1.15
N GLY A 53 5.65 2.52 -0.09
CA GLY A 53 5.54 3.36 -1.28
C GLY A 53 4.24 4.16 -1.33
N VAL A 54 3.13 3.56 -0.92
CA VAL A 54 1.82 4.22 -0.85
C VAL A 54 1.84 5.32 0.20
N LEU A 55 2.38 5.03 1.39
CA LEU A 55 2.54 6.04 2.44
C LEU A 55 3.37 7.21 1.94
N PHE A 56 4.52 6.93 1.30
CA PHE A 56 5.37 7.98 0.76
C PHE A 56 4.67 8.85 -0.28
N ASP A 57 3.93 8.23 -1.21
CA ASP A 57 3.21 8.92 -2.27
C ASP A 57 2.08 9.80 -1.71
N LEU A 58 1.40 9.36 -0.64
CA LEU A 58 0.37 10.15 0.06
C LEU A 58 0.94 11.46 0.62
N PHE A 59 2.03 11.41 1.40
CA PHE A 59 2.61 12.63 1.98
C PHE A 59 3.24 13.52 0.92
N PHE A 60 3.82 12.94 -0.12
CA PHE A 60 4.37 13.72 -1.22
C PHE A 60 3.28 14.51 -1.96
N THR A 61 2.16 13.87 -2.27
CA THR A 61 1.04 14.52 -2.96
C THR A 61 0.30 15.53 -2.08
N GLU A 62 0.26 15.37 -0.75
CA GLU A 62 -0.30 16.36 0.17
C GLU A 62 0.59 17.61 0.32
N SER A 63 1.91 17.45 0.29
CA SER A 63 2.84 18.56 0.55
C SER A 63 3.07 19.49 -0.64
N ASN A 64 2.48 19.19 -1.82
CA ASN A 64 2.67 19.92 -3.08
C ASN A 64 4.15 20.22 -3.42
N GLN A 65 5.06 19.38 -2.93
CA GLN A 65 6.49 19.55 -3.19
C GLN A 65 6.80 19.20 -4.64
N GLN A 66 7.55 20.05 -5.34
CA GLN A 66 7.99 19.74 -6.71
C GLN A 66 8.95 18.55 -6.77
N LYS A 67 9.61 18.20 -5.65
CA LYS A 67 10.55 17.08 -5.59
C LYS A 67 10.55 16.43 -4.21
N PRO A 68 10.56 15.09 -4.11
CA PRO A 68 10.59 14.40 -2.83
C PRO A 68 11.87 14.74 -2.05
N ARG A 69 11.71 15.17 -0.80
CA ARG A 69 12.83 15.36 0.13
C ARG A 69 13.35 14.00 0.59
N CYS A 70 14.38 13.51 -0.08
CA CYS A 70 15.11 12.32 0.30
C CYS A 70 16.33 12.69 1.19
N PRO A 71 16.64 11.90 2.23
CA PRO A 71 15.90 10.72 2.69
C PRO A 71 14.56 11.08 3.35
N TRP A 72 13.57 10.20 3.22
CA TRP A 72 12.27 10.35 3.92
C TRP A 72 12.50 10.32 5.43
N LYS A 73 12.18 11.42 6.11
CA LYS A 73 12.37 11.57 7.55
C LYS A 73 11.20 10.96 8.30
N LEU A 74 11.45 9.87 9.03
CA LEU A 74 10.46 9.20 9.86
C LEU A 74 10.78 9.44 11.33
N GLY A 75 9.79 9.83 12.11
CA GLY A 75 9.88 9.75 13.57
C GLY A 75 9.52 8.34 14.03
N VAL A 76 10.26 7.85 15.02
CA VAL A 76 10.04 6.54 15.63
C VAL A 76 9.65 6.77 17.09
N HIS A 77 8.53 6.18 17.48
CA HIS A 77 7.98 6.33 18.81
C HIS A 77 7.87 4.97 19.48
N PHE A 78 8.19 4.93 20.77
CA PHE A 78 8.18 3.72 21.60
C PHE A 78 7.11 3.76 22.70
N HIS A 79 6.39 4.88 22.81
CA HIS A 79 5.33 5.11 23.78
C HIS A 79 4.17 5.89 23.13
N SER A 80 3.10 6.15 23.88
CA SER A 80 1.96 6.95 23.43
C SER A 80 1.35 6.47 22.10
N PHE A 81 1.15 5.16 21.97
CA PHE A 81 0.67 4.56 20.73
C PHE A 81 -0.70 5.15 20.32
N PRO A 82 -0.87 5.63 19.08
CA PRO A 82 -2.07 6.32 18.62
C PRO A 82 -3.18 5.32 18.23
N ASN A 83 -3.80 4.69 19.23
CA ASN A 83 -4.82 3.64 19.07
C ASN A 83 -6.07 4.07 18.27
N ARG A 84 -6.31 5.38 18.09
CA ARG A 84 -7.46 5.90 17.34
C ARG A 84 -7.21 5.95 15.84
N THR A 85 -5.96 5.99 15.39
CA THR A 85 -5.60 6.24 13.98
C THR A 85 -4.74 5.14 13.39
N VAL A 86 -3.99 4.39 14.22
CA VAL A 86 -3.12 3.30 13.80
C VAL A 86 -3.59 2.00 14.43
N LEU A 87 -3.70 0.96 13.60
CA LEU A 87 -4.04 -0.38 14.07
C LEU A 87 -2.90 -0.95 14.92
N PRO A 88 -3.14 -1.56 16.08
CA PRO A 88 -2.09 -2.24 16.83
C PRO A 88 -1.61 -3.48 16.07
N LEU A 89 -0.33 -3.81 16.21
CA LEU A 89 0.19 -5.12 15.81
C LEU A 89 -0.08 -6.11 16.94
N GLU A 90 -0.71 -7.24 16.66
CA GLU A 90 -0.99 -8.24 17.72
C GLU A 90 0.24 -9.11 17.98
N ASN A 91 0.92 -9.53 16.91
CA ASN A 91 2.06 -10.42 16.95
C ASN A 91 2.93 -10.26 15.69
N GLU A 92 4.05 -11.00 15.62
CA GLU A 92 4.97 -10.94 14.49
C GLU A 92 4.35 -11.39 13.16
N LYS A 93 3.31 -12.24 13.20
CA LYS A 93 2.59 -12.70 12.01
C LYS A 93 1.50 -11.73 11.56
N SER A 94 1.17 -10.68 12.32
CA SER A 94 0.10 -9.73 11.95
C SER A 94 0.31 -9.11 10.56
N ILE A 95 1.56 -8.84 10.18
CA ILE A 95 1.90 -8.27 8.88
C ILE A 95 1.68 -9.29 7.76
N GLU A 96 2.13 -10.53 7.97
CA GLU A 96 1.93 -11.64 7.03
C GLU A 96 0.44 -11.95 6.85
N SER A 97 -0.31 -11.99 7.94
CA SER A 97 -1.76 -12.17 7.91
C SER A 97 -2.47 -11.04 7.17
N HIS A 98 -2.08 -9.79 7.40
CA HIS A 98 -2.62 -8.63 6.67
C HIS A 98 -2.32 -8.71 5.16
N PHE A 99 -1.08 -9.05 4.80
CA PHE A 99 -0.68 -9.26 3.41
C PHE A 99 -1.53 -10.35 2.75
N MET A 100 -1.64 -11.51 3.37
CA MET A 100 -2.43 -12.63 2.82
C MET A 100 -3.92 -12.31 2.74
N GLN A 101 -4.46 -11.55 3.70
CA GLN A 101 -5.85 -11.12 3.66
C GLN A 101 -6.10 -10.13 2.53
N SER A 102 -5.20 -9.17 2.32
CA SER A 102 -5.26 -8.25 1.18
C SER A 102 -5.17 -9.00 -0.15
N LEU A 103 -4.28 -9.98 -0.26
CA LEU A 103 -4.16 -10.81 -1.46
C LEU A 103 -5.41 -11.66 -1.74
N LYS A 104 -6.08 -12.17 -0.70
CA LYS A 104 -7.37 -12.85 -0.83
C LYS A 104 -8.46 -11.91 -1.32
N GLN A 105 -8.53 -10.69 -0.78
CA GLN A 105 -9.51 -9.68 -1.19
C GLN A 105 -9.31 -9.25 -2.65
N SER A 106 -8.06 -8.97 -3.05
CA SER A 106 -7.73 -8.57 -4.42
C SER A 106 -8.04 -9.68 -5.42
N THR A 107 -7.73 -10.94 -5.07
CA THR A 107 -8.07 -12.11 -5.88
C THR A 107 -9.57 -12.33 -5.99
N PHE A 108 -10.33 -12.14 -4.90
CA PHE A 108 -11.78 -12.20 -4.95
C PHE A 108 -12.36 -11.12 -5.87
N ALA A 109 -11.86 -9.89 -5.77
CA ALA A 109 -12.30 -8.79 -6.65
C ALA A 109 -12.03 -9.09 -8.13
N ARG A 110 -10.89 -9.72 -8.46
CA ARG A 110 -10.54 -10.14 -9.84
C ARG A 110 -11.37 -11.29 -10.35
N LEU A 111 -11.42 -12.39 -9.60
CA LEU A 111 -11.89 -13.70 -10.08
C LEU A 111 -13.28 -14.07 -9.55
N GLY A 112 -13.88 -13.24 -8.69
CA GLY A 112 -15.11 -13.55 -7.96
C GLY A 112 -14.95 -14.60 -6.86
N SER A 113 -13.72 -15.03 -6.56
CA SER A 113 -13.44 -16.11 -5.62
C SER A 113 -11.99 -16.07 -5.12
N SER A 114 -11.77 -16.35 -3.83
CA SER A 114 -10.44 -16.54 -3.24
C SER A 114 -9.98 -18.01 -3.24
N LYS A 115 -10.72 -18.91 -3.91
CA LYS A 115 -10.46 -20.37 -3.90
C LYS A 115 -9.06 -20.73 -4.39
N LEU A 116 -8.47 -19.99 -5.33
CA LEU A 116 -7.11 -20.28 -5.81
C LEU A 116 -6.09 -20.17 -4.67
N ILE A 117 -6.10 -19.06 -3.92
CA ILE A 117 -5.21 -18.89 -2.76
C ILE A 117 -5.53 -19.90 -1.68
N MET A 118 -6.80 -20.20 -1.44
CA MET A 118 -7.20 -21.16 -0.40
C MET A 118 -6.79 -22.61 -0.73
N ARG A 119 -6.55 -22.95 -2.00
CA ARG A 119 -6.07 -24.27 -2.44
C ARG A 119 -4.55 -24.40 -2.35
N MET A 120 -3.83 -23.27 -2.30
CA MET A 120 -2.37 -23.28 -2.19
C MET A 120 -1.94 -23.76 -0.81
N SER A 121 -0.83 -24.49 -0.77
CA SER A 121 -0.21 -24.95 0.48
C SER A 121 0.23 -23.78 1.35
N GLU A 122 0.32 -24.00 2.67
CA GLU A 122 0.86 -23.00 3.60
C GLU A 122 2.28 -22.59 3.23
N ALA A 123 3.10 -23.52 2.74
CA ALA A 123 4.45 -23.25 2.25
C ALA A 123 4.46 -22.26 1.07
N GLN A 124 3.57 -22.44 0.09
CA GLN A 124 3.44 -21.51 -1.04
C GLN A 124 2.95 -20.13 -0.59
N GLN A 125 1.93 -20.06 0.28
CA GLN A 125 1.43 -18.78 0.82
C GLN A 125 2.54 -18.03 1.59
N ARG A 126 3.30 -18.74 2.41
CA ARG A 126 4.45 -18.19 3.14
C ARG A 126 5.56 -17.75 2.20
N GLN A 127 5.81 -18.48 1.12
CA GLN A 127 6.80 -18.10 0.10
C GLN A 127 6.44 -16.77 -0.57
N MET A 128 5.15 -16.49 -0.83
CA MET A 128 4.72 -15.19 -1.37
C MET A 128 5.15 -14.05 -0.45
N TRP A 129 4.83 -14.14 0.84
CA TRP A 129 5.21 -13.13 1.83
C TRP A 129 6.73 -13.01 2.01
N GLN A 130 7.42 -14.15 2.17
CA GLN A 130 8.86 -14.17 2.35
C GLN A 130 9.60 -13.55 1.16
N SER A 131 9.11 -13.76 -0.06
CA SER A 131 9.71 -13.19 -1.27
C SER A 131 9.64 -11.67 -1.28
N VAL A 132 8.55 -11.07 -0.75
CA VAL A 132 8.43 -9.61 -0.57
C VAL A 132 9.44 -9.10 0.46
N VAL A 133 9.56 -9.76 1.62
CA VAL A 133 10.50 -9.37 2.67
C VAL A 133 11.97 -9.52 2.22
N GLN A 134 12.29 -10.61 1.53
CA GLN A 134 13.61 -10.93 0.98
C GLN A 134 13.94 -10.15 -0.31
N ARG A 135 12.97 -9.41 -0.87
CA ARG A 135 13.12 -8.64 -2.11
C ARG A 135 13.47 -9.52 -3.32
N SER A 136 12.96 -10.75 -3.35
CA SER A 136 13.21 -11.70 -4.43
C SER A 136 12.04 -11.70 -5.41
N GLY A 137 12.15 -10.90 -6.47
CA GLY A 137 11.13 -10.83 -7.53
C GLY A 137 10.91 -12.15 -8.26
N ALA A 138 11.98 -12.91 -8.51
CA ALA A 138 11.88 -14.21 -9.18
C ALA A 138 11.06 -15.22 -8.38
N LYS A 139 11.34 -15.38 -7.08
CA LYS A 139 10.59 -16.27 -6.18
C LYS A 139 9.15 -15.81 -5.99
N PHE A 140 8.94 -14.49 -5.97
CA PHE A 140 7.59 -13.94 -5.90
C PHE A 140 6.78 -14.29 -7.15
N ASN A 141 7.32 -14.02 -8.34
CA ASN A 141 6.68 -14.33 -9.62
C ASN A 141 6.36 -15.82 -9.78
N GLU A 142 7.27 -16.69 -9.34
CA GLU A 142 7.04 -18.13 -9.30
C GLU A 142 5.87 -18.48 -8.38
N ALA A 143 5.83 -17.90 -7.17
CA ALA A 143 4.78 -18.17 -6.20
C ALA A 143 3.40 -17.67 -6.65
N ILE A 144 3.32 -16.54 -7.36
CA ILE A 144 2.03 -15.97 -7.83
C ILE A 144 1.59 -16.45 -9.21
N LYS A 145 2.38 -17.30 -9.88
CA LYS A 145 2.14 -17.74 -11.25
C LYS A 145 0.71 -18.25 -11.48
N GLU A 146 0.22 -19.11 -10.59
CA GLU A 146 -1.14 -19.66 -10.65
C GLU A 146 -2.26 -18.60 -10.53
N LEU A 147 -1.99 -17.43 -9.95
CA LEU A 147 -2.96 -16.33 -9.79
C LEU A 147 -3.07 -15.43 -11.03
N TYR A 148 -2.09 -15.49 -11.93
CA TYR A 148 -1.98 -14.59 -13.08
C TYR A 148 -1.88 -15.31 -14.43
N ASP A 149 -1.72 -16.65 -14.44
CA ASP A 149 -1.80 -17.48 -15.65
C ASP A 149 -3.24 -17.62 -16.20
N THR A 150 -4.26 -17.18 -15.47
CA THR A 150 -5.65 -17.12 -15.95
C THR A 150 -5.80 -15.98 -16.99
N ASN A 151 -6.54 -16.21 -18.08
CA ASN A 151 -6.83 -15.17 -19.08
C ASN A 151 -7.54 -13.98 -18.40
N THR A 152 -6.78 -12.94 -18.11
CA THR A 152 -7.16 -11.85 -17.19
C THR A 152 -7.24 -10.50 -17.88
N ALA A 153 -7.18 -10.48 -19.22
CA ALA A 153 -7.30 -9.25 -20.01
C ALA A 153 -8.57 -8.46 -19.66
N ASP A 154 -9.68 -9.18 -19.44
CA ASP A 154 -10.99 -8.58 -19.12
C ASP A 154 -11.38 -8.78 -17.65
N SER A 155 -10.47 -9.31 -16.82
CA SER A 155 -10.76 -9.49 -15.40
C SER A 155 -10.86 -8.14 -14.69
N PRO A 156 -11.85 -7.97 -13.80
CA PRO A 156 -11.96 -6.75 -13.00
C PRO A 156 -10.68 -6.48 -12.21
N ILE A 157 -10.34 -5.21 -12.10
CA ILE A 157 -9.13 -4.72 -11.47
C ILE A 157 -9.44 -4.27 -10.04
N PRO A 158 -8.75 -4.80 -9.02
CA PRO A 158 -8.88 -4.38 -7.64
C PRO A 158 -8.10 -3.09 -7.43
N VAL A 159 -8.82 -1.98 -7.25
CA VAL A 159 -8.22 -0.65 -7.08
C VAL A 159 -8.50 -0.14 -5.66
N ARG A 160 -7.50 0.47 -5.03
CA ARG A 160 -7.65 1.31 -3.84
C ARG A 160 -7.28 2.73 -4.23
N LEU A 161 -8.27 3.62 -4.24
CA LEU A 161 -8.07 5.05 -4.44
C LEU A 161 -7.81 5.72 -3.10
N LEU A 162 -6.75 6.53 -3.01
CA LEU A 162 -6.36 7.23 -1.81
C LEU A 162 -6.32 8.73 -2.05
N PHE A 163 -6.89 9.48 -1.11
CA PHE A 163 -7.04 10.92 -1.17
C PHE A 163 -6.62 11.52 0.17
N GLY A 164 -5.42 12.09 0.20
CA GLY A 164 -4.79 12.55 1.43
C GLY A 164 -4.91 11.54 2.59
N ASN A 165 -5.27 12.00 3.78
CA ASN A 165 -5.42 11.13 4.95
C ASN A 165 -6.79 10.42 5.08
N ALA A 166 -7.69 10.54 4.11
CA ALA A 166 -8.98 9.84 4.15
C ALA A 166 -8.82 8.31 4.04
N PRO A 167 -9.79 7.51 4.51
CA PRO A 167 -9.83 6.08 4.19
C PRO A 167 -9.87 5.87 2.67
N PHE A 168 -9.20 4.82 2.20
CA PHE A 168 -9.24 4.49 0.77
C PHE A 168 -10.65 4.11 0.32
N VAL A 169 -10.95 4.37 -0.95
CA VAL A 169 -12.12 3.81 -1.65
C VAL A 169 -11.67 2.56 -2.37
N GLN A 170 -12.27 1.41 -2.05
CA GLN A 170 -11.98 0.15 -2.73
C GLN A 170 -12.96 -0.07 -3.88
N LEU A 171 -12.43 -0.22 -5.08
CA LEU A 171 -13.20 -0.33 -6.31
C LEU A 171 -12.88 -1.65 -7.03
N ARG A 172 -13.90 -2.22 -7.65
CA ARG A 172 -13.77 -3.33 -8.60
C ARG A 172 -14.00 -2.77 -10.00
N VAL A 173 -12.92 -2.47 -10.69
CA VAL A 173 -12.93 -1.70 -11.93
C VAL A 173 -12.97 -2.62 -13.13
N LEU A 174 -13.99 -2.49 -13.98
CA LEU A 174 -14.06 -3.25 -15.24
C LEU A 174 -13.25 -2.50 -16.32
N PRO A 175 -12.21 -3.14 -16.92
CA PRO A 175 -11.37 -2.49 -17.94
C PRO A 175 -12.16 -1.96 -19.13
N GLU A 176 -13.19 -2.69 -19.57
CA GLU A 176 -14.04 -2.32 -20.71
C GLU A 176 -14.87 -1.05 -20.44
N GLU A 177 -15.34 -0.86 -19.21
CA GLU A 177 -16.20 0.27 -18.84
C GLU A 177 -15.39 1.55 -18.65
N HIS A 178 -14.26 1.45 -17.94
CA HIS A 178 -13.50 2.63 -17.57
C HIS A 178 -12.36 2.94 -18.56
N GLY A 179 -11.75 1.96 -19.22
CA GLY A 179 -10.73 2.18 -20.24
C GLY A 179 -9.45 2.86 -19.72
N THR A 180 -9.51 4.14 -19.38
CA THR A 180 -8.40 5.00 -18.91
C THR A 180 -8.52 5.39 -17.44
N LEU A 181 -7.40 5.79 -16.84
CA LEU A 181 -7.37 6.32 -15.46
C LEU A 181 -8.27 7.54 -15.30
N GLN A 182 -8.32 8.45 -16.29
CA GLN A 182 -9.17 9.62 -16.26
C GLN A 182 -10.65 9.26 -16.08
N LYS A 183 -11.16 8.34 -16.91
CA LYS A 183 -12.55 7.88 -16.85
C LYS A 183 -12.87 7.16 -15.54
N LEU A 184 -11.93 6.35 -15.04
CA LEU A 184 -12.04 5.72 -13.72
C LEU A 184 -12.21 6.77 -12.61
N LEU A 185 -11.36 7.80 -12.61
CA LEU A 185 -11.37 8.83 -11.57
C LEU A 185 -12.62 9.72 -11.66
N CYS A 186 -13.05 10.10 -12.87
CA CYS A 186 -14.32 10.81 -13.07
C CYS A 186 -15.52 10.00 -12.58
N TRP A 187 -15.54 8.69 -12.85
CA TRP A 187 -16.59 7.81 -12.35
C TRP A 187 -16.57 7.70 -10.83
N ALA A 188 -15.41 7.48 -10.22
CA ALA A 188 -15.28 7.32 -8.78
C ALA A 188 -15.70 8.58 -7.98
N TRP A 189 -15.68 9.76 -8.62
CA TRP A 189 -16.02 11.04 -8.00
C TRP A 189 -17.50 11.46 -8.14
N ASN A 190 -18.35 10.67 -8.80
CA ASN A 190 -19.79 10.95 -8.99
C ASN A 190 -20.12 12.33 -9.65
N GLY A 191 -19.70 12.54 -10.90
CA GLY A 191 -20.44 13.38 -11.85
C GLY A 191 -20.70 14.85 -11.48
N SER A 192 -19.66 15.66 -11.30
CA SER A 192 -19.75 17.11 -11.55
C SER A 192 -18.60 17.56 -12.44
N SER A 193 -18.96 17.83 -13.70
CA SER A 193 -18.11 18.21 -14.82
C SER A 193 -17.47 19.60 -14.69
N THR A 194 -17.38 20.16 -13.48
CA THR A 194 -16.86 21.52 -13.24
C THR A 194 -15.60 21.56 -12.39
N ASP A 195 -15.29 20.54 -11.59
CA ASP A 195 -14.02 20.42 -10.84
C ASP A 195 -13.09 19.31 -11.39
N ALA A 196 -13.50 18.68 -12.50
CA ALA A 196 -12.71 17.66 -13.21
C ALA A 196 -11.43 18.21 -13.89
N GLY A 197 -11.10 19.48 -13.65
CA GLY A 197 -9.94 20.17 -14.22
C GLY A 197 -8.59 19.80 -13.60
N ASN A 198 -8.55 19.07 -12.48
CA ASN A 198 -7.28 18.88 -11.73
C ASN A 198 -7.00 17.43 -11.30
N VAL A 199 -7.39 16.46 -12.13
CA VAL A 199 -7.09 15.03 -11.90
C VAL A 199 -5.67 14.64 -12.34
N ASP A 200 -4.83 15.61 -12.75
CA ASP A 200 -3.52 15.33 -13.35
C ASP A 200 -2.44 14.92 -12.33
N ASN A 201 -2.70 15.06 -11.03
CA ASN A 201 -1.75 14.64 -10.00
C ASN A 201 -2.00 13.21 -9.51
N VAL A 202 -1.96 12.24 -10.43
CA VAL A 202 -2.03 10.81 -10.11
C VAL A 202 -0.63 10.27 -9.87
N MET A 203 -0.39 9.79 -8.66
CA MET A 203 0.89 9.18 -8.27
C MET A 203 0.74 7.69 -7.97
N ILE A 204 1.62 6.90 -8.57
CA ILE A 204 1.71 5.46 -8.35
C ILE A 204 3.19 5.07 -8.32
N HIS A 205 3.64 4.39 -7.27
CA HIS A 205 5.05 4.00 -7.07
C HIS A 205 6.04 5.18 -7.11
N GLY A 206 5.59 6.38 -6.72
CA GLY A 206 6.40 7.59 -6.68
C GLY A 206 6.63 8.26 -8.04
N VAL A 207 5.89 7.88 -9.07
CA VAL A 207 5.90 8.54 -10.38
C VAL A 207 4.53 9.11 -10.69
N LEU A 208 4.51 10.24 -11.40
CA LEU A 208 3.30 10.78 -11.97
C LEU A 208 2.89 9.91 -13.15
N VAL A 209 1.65 9.40 -13.11
CA VAL A 209 1.11 8.50 -14.13
C VAL A 209 0.10 9.29 -14.96
N PRO A 210 0.31 9.42 -16.29
CA PRO A 210 -0.63 10.12 -17.14
C PRO A 210 -2.03 9.50 -17.07
N THR A 211 -3.04 10.34 -16.87
CA THR A 211 -4.44 9.92 -16.73
C THR A 211 -5.02 9.32 -18.02
N SER A 212 -4.36 9.56 -19.16
CA SER A 212 -4.69 8.97 -20.46
C SER A 212 -4.36 7.47 -20.58
N LEU A 213 -3.52 6.92 -19.70
CA LEU A 213 -3.13 5.51 -19.76
C LEU A 213 -4.30 4.57 -19.44
N ALA A 214 -4.31 3.42 -20.11
CA ALA A 214 -5.32 2.40 -19.90
C ALA A 214 -5.18 1.77 -18.49
N VAL A 215 -6.29 1.63 -17.76
CA VAL A 215 -6.27 1.11 -16.37
C VAL A 215 -5.69 -0.30 -16.33
N ALA A 216 -6.00 -1.14 -17.31
CA ALA A 216 -5.44 -2.49 -17.43
C ALA A 216 -3.91 -2.49 -17.60
N LEU A 217 -3.38 -1.54 -18.38
CA LEU A 217 -1.93 -1.39 -18.56
C LEU A 217 -1.29 -0.97 -17.25
N VAL A 218 -1.86 0.02 -16.58
CA VAL A 218 -1.36 0.52 -15.29
C VAL A 218 -1.39 -0.61 -14.25
N TYR A 219 -2.49 -1.37 -14.16
CA TYR A 219 -2.58 -2.50 -13.26
C TYR A 219 -1.49 -3.55 -13.52
N ARG A 220 -1.29 -3.93 -14.78
CA ARG A 220 -0.32 -4.95 -15.18
C ARG A 220 1.11 -4.64 -14.70
N TYR A 221 1.49 -3.37 -14.68
CA TYR A 221 2.87 -2.96 -14.37
C TYR A 221 3.04 -2.32 -12.98
N PHE A 222 1.98 -1.78 -12.39
CA PHE A 222 2.04 -1.02 -11.13
C PHE A 222 1.28 -1.69 -9.97
N ALA A 223 0.68 -2.88 -10.16
CA ALA A 223 0.09 -3.62 -9.04
C ALA A 223 1.11 -3.88 -7.93
N TYR A 224 0.66 -3.75 -6.68
CA TYR A 224 1.47 -4.12 -5.52
C TYR A 224 1.44 -5.65 -5.31
N PRO A 225 2.40 -6.21 -4.54
CA PRO A 225 2.45 -7.64 -4.29
C PRO A 225 1.22 -8.24 -3.58
N ASP A 226 0.42 -7.41 -2.92
CA ASP A 226 -0.87 -7.79 -2.32
C ASP A 226 -2.02 -7.85 -3.36
N GLY A 227 -1.70 -7.63 -4.63
CA GLY A 227 -2.57 -7.74 -5.79
C GLY A 227 -3.45 -6.52 -6.05
N PHE A 228 -3.40 -5.47 -5.23
CA PHE A 228 -4.14 -4.23 -5.44
C PHE A 228 -3.35 -3.23 -6.29
N LEU A 229 -4.06 -2.43 -7.10
CA LEU A 229 -3.56 -1.17 -7.62
C LEU A 229 -3.85 -0.06 -6.61
N TYR A 230 -2.81 0.55 -6.06
CA TYR A 230 -2.95 1.74 -5.23
C TYR A 230 -2.79 2.97 -6.10
N ILE A 231 -3.78 3.85 -6.11
CA ILE A 231 -3.75 5.11 -6.87
C ILE A 231 -3.86 6.23 -5.86
N VAL A 232 -2.80 7.02 -5.74
CA VAL A 232 -2.80 8.21 -4.89
C VAL A 232 -3.13 9.41 -5.77
N VAL A 233 -4.14 10.19 -5.38
CA VAL A 233 -4.55 11.38 -6.11
C VAL A 233 -4.28 12.59 -5.23
N GLY A 234 -3.41 13.48 -5.71
CA GLY A 234 -3.14 14.77 -5.08
C GLY A 234 -4.18 15.82 -5.48
N ARG A 235 -4.43 16.79 -4.59
CA ARG A 235 -5.17 18.00 -4.93
C ARG A 235 -4.19 19.08 -5.39
N LEU A 236 -4.26 19.50 -6.64
CA LEU A 236 -3.69 20.78 -7.03
C LEU A 236 -4.68 21.86 -6.56
N GLN A 237 -4.25 22.72 -5.64
CA GLN A 237 -4.99 23.95 -5.33
C GLN A 237 -4.83 24.88 -6.53
N GLU A 238 -5.94 25.42 -7.03
CA GLU A 238 -5.91 26.57 -7.93
C GLU A 238 -5.29 27.75 -7.16
N GLU A 239 -4.29 28.41 -7.78
CA GLU A 239 -3.66 29.63 -7.27
C GLU A 239 -4.64 30.81 -7.15
#